data_AF-A0A7G9L6S9-F1
#
_entry.id   AF-A0A7G9L6S9-F1
#
_cell.length_a   1.000
_cell.length_b   1.000
_cell.length_c   1.000
_cell.angle_alpha   90.00
_cell.angle_beta   90.00
_cell.angle_gamma   90.00
#
_symmetry.space_group_name_H-M   'P 1'
#
loop_
_entity.id
_entity.type
_entity.pdbx_description
1 polymer ?
#
loop_
_entity_poly.entity_id
_entity_poly.type
_entity_poly.pdbx_seq_one_letter_code
_entity_poly.pdbx_strand_id
1 'polypeptide(L)'
;MKTEINQKVKYESLSKGLGITGLVLGIVTLLVSFIPCFGLFTVFFGIIAIIVSLVGLVIALKHHHEKGLIIGAIICSLLGCGIAYSQYATMNSITNEFIKETSIDNKENKAEKQTSLRDKDVEFVLDHIKKSTQKVTDKNGLPLNYEYRVELIETKPLGKTKVVSSNPTEGKDKNGYMNSMYAELSVSKIKYKFLINGKQIKDLDFIRHNYDIYETNRYLDYYNGSKFYKDNYNYTPELDTKSVLDQGVRMFTKPHFYRNFTGRNKESDSKYENEYINATSDLIKSSNILNIKTIEDFQKVKVIIREEKKEVDNKNKTNVINKQTDNSKKLLITVDNLRVRTSPDLDAEKLENLPLNTMVEYLDKRSEHKTEVTIKGVEINEYWYQIKTPSGNIGWIHGCCFEKQ
;
A
#
# COMPACT_ATOMS: atom_id res chain seq x y z
N MET A 1 -48.49 27.95 -45.35
CA MET A 1 -49.27 27.71 -44.11
C MET A 1 -49.03 26.32 -43.48
N LYS A 2 -49.41 25.17 -44.07
CA LYS A 2 -49.19 23.84 -43.43
C LYS A 2 -47.70 23.52 -43.15
N THR A 3 -46.79 23.91 -44.05
CA THR A 3 -45.35 23.62 -43.92
C THR A 3 -44.67 24.43 -42.81
N GLU A 4 -45.03 25.70 -42.65
CA GLU A 4 -44.50 26.59 -41.60
C GLU A 4 -45.00 26.18 -40.20
N ILE A 5 -46.27 25.76 -40.10
CA ILE A 5 -46.84 25.25 -38.85
C ILE A 5 -46.13 23.97 -38.42
N ASN A 6 -45.88 23.04 -39.35
CA ASN A 6 -45.15 21.81 -39.07
C ASN A 6 -43.70 22.05 -38.65
N GLN A 7 -43.01 23.03 -39.25
CA GLN A 7 -41.66 23.40 -38.84
C GLN A 7 -41.64 24.02 -37.44
N LYS A 8 -42.56 24.95 -37.13
CA LYS A 8 -42.65 25.57 -35.81
C LYS A 8 -42.87 24.53 -34.71
N VAL A 9 -43.83 23.62 -34.90
CA VAL A 9 -44.12 22.53 -33.95
C VAL A 9 -42.92 21.58 -33.79
N LYS A 10 -42.20 21.28 -34.88
CA LYS A 10 -40.99 20.45 -34.84
C LYS A 10 -39.88 21.10 -34.01
N TYR A 11 -39.54 22.36 -34.24
CA TYR A 11 -38.49 23.05 -33.47
C TYR A 11 -38.90 23.28 -32.01
N GLU A 12 -40.20 23.45 -31.74
CA GLU A 12 -40.72 23.59 -30.38
C GLU A 12 -40.55 22.31 -29.59
N SER A 13 -41.02 21.18 -30.14
CA SER A 13 -40.83 19.85 -29.54
C SER A 13 -39.35 19.50 -29.35
N LEU A 14 -38.48 19.85 -30.31
CA LEU A 14 -37.04 19.63 -30.23
C LEU A 14 -36.38 20.45 -29.11
N SER A 15 -36.72 21.74 -28.99
CA SER A 15 -36.20 22.60 -27.91
C SER A 15 -36.63 22.13 -26.52
N LYS A 16 -37.89 21.68 -26.37
CA LYS A 16 -38.40 21.09 -25.12
C LYS A 16 -37.69 19.77 -24.78
N GLY A 17 -37.53 18.87 -25.76
CA GLY A 17 -36.84 17.60 -25.57
C GLY A 17 -35.37 17.74 -25.16
N LEU A 18 -34.65 18.66 -25.81
CA LEU A 18 -33.25 18.98 -25.45
C LEU A 18 -33.17 19.61 -24.05
N GLY A 19 -34.11 20.49 -23.69
CA GLY A 19 -34.18 21.09 -22.36
C GLY A 19 -34.43 20.07 -21.24
N ILE A 20 -35.37 19.14 -21.44
CA ILE A 20 -35.66 18.08 -20.46
C ILE A 20 -34.46 17.13 -20.32
N THR A 21 -33.88 16.71 -21.45
CA THR A 21 -32.72 15.79 -21.45
C THR A 21 -31.52 16.43 -20.74
N GLY A 22 -31.22 17.70 -21.07
CA GLY A 22 -30.17 18.47 -20.39
C GLY A 22 -30.43 18.61 -18.90
N LEU A 23 -31.69 18.84 -18.50
CA LEU A 23 -32.07 19.01 -17.10
C LEU A 23 -31.87 17.72 -16.30
N VAL A 24 -32.32 16.58 -16.83
CA VAL A 24 -32.15 15.28 -16.18
C VAL A 24 -30.66 14.95 -16.02
N LEU A 25 -29.86 15.14 -17.06
CA LEU A 25 -28.40 14.93 -16.98
C LEU A 25 -27.75 15.90 -15.98
N GLY A 26 -28.20 17.16 -15.93
CA GLY A 26 -27.71 18.16 -14.99
C GLY A 26 -28.02 17.84 -13.54
N ILE A 27 -29.24 17.34 -13.26
CA ILE A 27 -29.63 16.89 -11.91
C ILE A 27 -28.81 15.67 -11.50
N VAL A 28 -28.64 14.67 -12.38
CA VAL A 28 -27.79 13.50 -12.08
C VAL A 28 -26.35 13.93 -11.82
N THR A 29 -25.81 14.86 -12.61
CA THR A 29 -24.46 15.42 -12.40
C THR A 29 -24.35 16.08 -11.02
N LEU A 30 -25.34 16.88 -10.63
CA LEU A 30 -25.38 17.55 -9.33
C LEU A 30 -25.47 16.55 -8.17
N LEU A 31 -26.37 15.57 -8.24
CA LEU A 31 -26.54 14.57 -7.18
C LEU A 31 -25.28 13.72 -6.99
N VAL A 32 -24.65 13.27 -8.08
CA VAL A 32 -23.44 12.46 -8.01
C VAL A 32 -22.23 13.30 -7.59
N SER A 33 -22.21 14.62 -7.83
CA SER A 33 -21.13 15.50 -7.37
C SER A 33 -20.97 15.57 -5.85
N PHE A 34 -22.02 15.23 -5.09
CA PHE A 34 -21.94 15.15 -3.63
C PHE A 34 -21.29 13.87 -3.10
N ILE A 35 -21.03 12.88 -3.95
CA ILE A 35 -20.33 11.64 -3.58
C ILE A 35 -18.82 11.88 -3.75
N PRO A 36 -18.05 11.92 -2.64
CA PRO A 36 -16.60 12.07 -2.72
C PRO A 36 -15.99 10.97 -3.61
N CYS A 37 -14.98 11.33 -4.41
CA CYS A 37 -14.27 10.44 -5.35
C CYS A 37 -15.01 10.03 -6.65
N PHE A 38 -16.35 10.09 -6.72
CA PHE A 38 -17.09 9.92 -7.98
C PHE A 38 -17.20 11.21 -8.80
N GLY A 39 -16.96 12.38 -8.17
CA GLY A 39 -17.04 13.69 -8.82
C GLY A 39 -16.13 13.89 -10.04
N LEU A 40 -15.04 13.12 -10.18
CA LEU A 40 -14.19 13.20 -11.37
C LEU A 40 -14.87 12.60 -12.61
N PHE A 41 -15.70 11.56 -12.42
CA PHE A 41 -16.52 10.98 -13.48
C PHE A 41 -17.74 11.87 -13.81
N THR A 42 -18.23 12.69 -12.87
CA THR A 42 -19.36 13.60 -13.12
C THR A 42 -19.01 14.76 -14.05
N VAL A 43 -17.74 15.16 -14.13
CA VAL A 43 -17.29 16.19 -15.09
C VAL A 43 -17.61 15.78 -16.52
N PHE A 44 -17.46 14.50 -16.86
CA PHE A 44 -17.78 14.00 -18.20
C PHE A 44 -19.28 14.13 -18.52
N PHE A 45 -20.15 13.74 -17.58
CA PHE A 45 -21.60 13.88 -17.72
C PHE A 45 -22.05 15.34 -17.75
N GLY A 46 -21.43 16.19 -16.93
CA GLY A 46 -21.69 17.63 -16.90
C GLY A 46 -21.33 18.33 -18.22
N ILE A 47 -20.21 17.96 -18.85
CA ILE A 47 -19.84 18.48 -20.18
C ILE A 47 -20.89 18.10 -21.23
N ILE A 48 -21.33 16.84 -21.24
CA ILE A 48 -22.38 16.38 -22.18
C ILE A 48 -23.68 17.14 -21.94
N ALA A 49 -24.09 17.31 -20.68
CA ALA A 49 -25.29 18.06 -20.30
C ALA A 49 -25.25 19.52 -20.79
N ILE A 50 -24.09 20.17 -20.65
CA ILE A 50 -23.86 21.55 -21.10
C ILE A 50 -23.94 21.62 -22.63
N ILE A 51 -23.29 20.71 -23.36
CA ILE A 51 -23.33 20.71 -24.84
C ILE A 51 -24.77 20.55 -25.34
N VAL A 52 -25.51 19.58 -24.83
CA VAL A 52 -26.92 19.34 -25.21
C VAL A 52 -27.80 20.55 -24.89
N SER A 53 -27.60 21.16 -23.73
CA SER A 53 -28.36 22.35 -23.30
C SER A 53 -28.02 23.58 -24.14
N LEU A 54 -26.76 23.78 -24.53
CA LEU A 54 -26.35 24.88 -25.41
C LEU A 54 -26.96 24.75 -26.81
N VAL A 55 -27.00 23.53 -27.37
CA VAL A 55 -27.68 23.27 -28.65
C VAL A 55 -29.18 23.57 -28.54
N GLY A 56 -29.82 23.12 -27.46
CA GLY A 56 -31.22 23.46 -27.18
C GLY A 56 -31.46 24.96 -27.03
N LEU A 57 -30.54 25.68 -26.39
CA LEU A 57 -30.61 27.12 -26.17
C LEU A 57 -30.51 27.90 -27.48
N VAL A 58 -29.59 27.52 -28.37
CA VAL A 58 -29.44 28.17 -29.69
C VAL A 58 -30.73 28.02 -30.51
N ILE A 59 -31.38 26.86 -30.48
CA ILE A 59 -32.65 26.62 -31.18
C ILE A 59 -33.77 27.45 -30.54
N ALA A 60 -33.86 27.48 -29.20
CA ALA A 60 -34.86 28.26 -28.50
C ALA A 60 -34.70 29.78 -28.72
N LEU A 61 -33.46 30.27 -28.84
CA LEU A 61 -33.16 31.66 -29.16
C LEU A 61 -33.57 32.04 -30.59
N LYS A 62 -33.27 31.18 -31.57
CA LYS A 62 -33.62 31.42 -32.98
C LYS A 62 -35.12 31.39 -33.24
N HIS A 63 -35.87 30.60 -32.48
CA HIS A 63 -37.30 30.39 -32.71
C HIS A 63 -38.22 31.01 -31.63
N HIS A 64 -37.68 31.83 -30.71
CA HIS A 64 -38.42 32.50 -29.64
C HIS A 64 -39.21 31.55 -28.71
N HIS A 65 -38.61 30.40 -28.36
CA HIS A 65 -39.23 29.43 -27.45
C HIS A 65 -38.85 29.70 -25.98
N GLU A 66 -39.59 29.07 -25.06
CA GLU A 66 -39.32 29.14 -23.62
C GLU A 66 -37.94 28.57 -23.25
N LYS A 67 -37.21 29.30 -22.40
CA LYS A 67 -35.79 29.02 -22.10
C LYS A 67 -35.57 28.50 -20.67
N GLY A 68 -36.60 28.55 -19.83
CA GLY A 68 -36.49 28.30 -18.38
C GLY A 68 -35.87 26.94 -18.05
N LEU A 69 -36.37 25.87 -18.68
CA LEU A 69 -35.85 24.50 -18.48
C LEU A 69 -34.39 24.35 -18.92
N ILE A 70 -34.04 24.96 -20.06
CA ILE A 70 -32.68 24.88 -20.62
C ILE A 70 -31.70 25.66 -19.73
N ILE A 71 -32.11 26.84 -19.24
CA ILE A 71 -31.31 27.65 -18.31
C ILE A 71 -31.12 26.90 -16.98
N GLY A 72 -32.18 26.26 -16.46
CA GLY A 72 -32.09 25.42 -15.26
C GLY A 72 -31.10 24.26 -15.42
N ALA A 73 -31.13 23.59 -16.58
CA ALA A 73 -30.18 22.51 -16.91
C ALA A 73 -28.71 22.97 -16.88
N ILE A 74 -28.43 24.14 -17.45
CA ILE A 74 -27.10 24.74 -17.46
C ILE A 74 -26.66 25.08 -16.04
N ILE A 75 -27.52 25.70 -15.24
CA ILE A 75 -27.21 26.07 -13.85
C ILE A 75 -26.90 24.82 -13.02
N CYS A 76 -27.76 23.79 -13.06
CA CYS A 76 -27.53 22.55 -12.33
C CYS A 76 -26.21 21.87 -12.73
N SER A 77 -25.90 21.85 -14.03
CA SER A 77 -24.66 21.24 -14.55
C SER A 77 -23.42 22.02 -14.12
N LEU A 78 -23.47 23.36 -14.16
CA LEU A 78 -22.38 24.22 -13.71
C LEU A 78 -22.15 24.11 -12.21
N LEU A 79 -23.21 24.06 -11.40
CA LEU A 79 -23.12 23.85 -9.95
C LEU A 79 -22.51 22.48 -9.63
N GLY A 80 -22.97 21.41 -10.30
CA GLY A 80 -22.41 20.07 -10.11
C GLY A 80 -20.92 19.98 -10.49
N CYS A 81 -20.55 20.54 -11.65
CA CYS A 81 -19.15 20.63 -12.06
C CYS A 81 -18.32 21.51 -11.11
N GLY A 82 -18.88 22.60 -10.59
CA GLY A 82 -18.22 23.49 -9.64
C GLY A 82 -17.95 22.81 -8.29
N ILE A 83 -18.89 22.02 -7.77
CA ILE A 83 -18.71 21.23 -6.56
C ILE A 83 -17.64 20.14 -6.78
N ALA A 84 -17.70 19.41 -7.90
CA ALA A 84 -16.70 18.42 -8.26
C ALA A 84 -15.30 19.03 -8.42
N TYR A 85 -15.20 20.21 -9.05
CA TYR A 85 -13.96 20.96 -9.18
C TYR A 85 -13.46 21.46 -7.83
N SER A 86 -14.36 21.92 -6.94
CA SER A 86 -14.01 22.32 -5.58
C SER A 86 -13.43 21.15 -4.78
N GLN A 87 -14.05 19.96 -4.85
CA GLN A 87 -13.51 18.75 -4.21
C GLN A 87 -12.14 18.35 -4.78
N TYR A 88 -11.95 18.44 -6.09
CA TYR A 88 -10.66 18.22 -6.74
C TYR A 88 -9.61 19.25 -6.30
N ALA A 89 -10.00 20.53 -6.24
CA ALA A 89 -9.15 21.62 -5.78
C ALA A 89 -8.80 21.49 -4.30
N THR A 90 -9.72 21.04 -3.44
CA THR A 90 -9.46 20.73 -2.03
C THR A 90 -8.52 19.55 -1.90
N MET A 91 -8.62 18.52 -2.74
CA MET A 91 -7.65 17.42 -2.75
C MET A 91 -6.26 17.92 -3.14
N ASN A 92 -6.17 18.76 -4.18
CA ASN A 92 -4.91 19.36 -4.61
C ASN A 92 -4.39 20.40 -3.59
N SER A 93 -5.25 21.12 -2.89
CA SER A 93 -4.86 22.08 -1.86
C SER A 93 -4.44 21.35 -0.59
N ILE A 94 -5.09 20.26 -0.20
CA ILE A 94 -4.58 19.35 0.84
C ILE A 94 -3.19 18.87 0.41
N THR A 95 -2.99 18.39 -0.83
CA THR A 95 -1.64 18.02 -1.28
C THR A 95 -0.64 19.19 -1.26
N ASN A 96 -1.06 20.40 -1.64
CA ASN A 96 -0.16 21.56 -1.80
C ASN A 96 0.04 22.40 -0.52
N GLU A 97 -0.93 22.44 0.39
CA GLU A 97 -0.91 23.11 1.69
C GLU A 97 -0.10 22.28 2.68
N PHE A 98 -0.25 20.94 2.64
CA PHE A 98 0.67 20.04 3.33
C PHE A 98 2.11 20.24 2.84
N ILE A 99 2.33 20.44 1.52
CA ILE A 99 3.66 20.76 0.97
C ILE A 99 4.13 22.18 1.32
N LYS A 100 3.22 23.17 1.39
CA LYS A 100 3.58 24.55 1.75
C LYS A 100 4.03 24.63 3.20
N GLU A 101 3.34 23.97 4.12
CA GLU A 101 3.79 23.84 5.51
C GLU A 101 5.11 23.04 5.62
N THR A 102 5.41 22.12 4.70
CA THR A 102 6.75 21.48 4.62
C THR A 102 7.82 22.33 3.93
N SER A 103 7.45 23.40 3.21
CA SER A 103 8.37 24.21 2.40
C SER A 103 8.73 25.56 3.03
N ILE A 104 8.06 25.96 4.12
CA ILE A 104 8.41 27.19 4.85
C ILE A 104 9.79 27.08 5.52
N ASP A 105 10.32 25.88 5.76
CA ASP A 105 11.72 25.69 6.19
C ASP A 105 12.76 25.69 5.04
N ASN A 106 12.35 25.77 3.77
CA ASN A 106 13.27 25.65 2.63
C ASN A 106 13.18 26.80 1.62
N LYS A 107 12.84 28.00 2.09
CA LYS A 107 12.99 29.23 1.31
C LYS A 107 14.02 30.17 1.93
N GLU A 108 15.27 29.75 1.88
CA GLU A 108 16.38 30.66 1.60
C GLU A 108 17.49 29.89 0.87
N ASN A 109 18.13 30.55 -0.08
CA ASN A 109 19.24 30.09 -0.95
C ASN A 109 18.85 29.47 -2.30
N LYS A 110 18.22 30.29 -3.15
CA LYS A 110 18.60 30.35 -4.57
C LYS A 110 19.79 31.28 -4.73
N ALA A 111 20.96 30.80 -4.33
CA ALA A 111 22.28 31.29 -4.72
C ALA A 111 23.15 30.05 -4.93
N GLU A 112 23.93 30.01 -6.01
CA GLU A 112 24.77 28.90 -6.51
C GLU A 112 25.04 27.77 -5.49
N LYS A 113 24.29 26.67 -5.60
CA LYS A 113 24.29 25.60 -4.59
C LYS A 113 25.57 24.77 -4.74
N GLN A 114 26.49 24.94 -3.79
CA GLN A 114 27.53 23.96 -3.49
C GLN A 114 26.84 22.59 -3.28
N THR A 115 27.00 21.65 -4.21
CA THR A 115 26.32 20.34 -4.19
C THR A 115 26.62 19.64 -2.86
N SER A 116 25.60 19.37 -2.05
CA SER A 116 25.77 18.75 -0.74
C SER A 116 26.30 17.32 -0.89
N LEU A 117 26.98 16.81 0.14
CA LEU A 117 27.52 15.43 0.12
C LEU A 117 26.39 14.40 -0.08
N ARG A 118 25.20 14.66 0.49
CA ARG A 118 24.01 13.80 0.35
C ARG A 118 23.45 13.80 -1.06
N ASP A 119 23.44 14.95 -1.74
CA ASP A 119 22.99 15.04 -3.13
C ASP A 119 23.86 14.15 -4.05
N LYS A 120 25.18 14.12 -3.80
CA LYS A 120 26.11 13.22 -4.53
C LYS A 120 25.89 11.75 -4.21
N ASP A 121 25.52 11.42 -2.97
CA ASP A 121 25.19 10.06 -2.57
C ASP A 121 23.92 9.57 -3.29
N VAL A 122 22.89 10.40 -3.37
CA VAL A 122 21.65 10.11 -4.10
C VAL A 122 21.93 9.91 -5.59
N GLU A 123 22.71 10.81 -6.21
CA GLU A 123 23.09 10.70 -7.62
C GLU A 123 23.86 9.40 -7.90
N PHE A 124 24.80 9.03 -7.03
CA PHE A 124 25.50 7.76 -7.10
C PHE A 124 24.55 6.55 -7.07
N VAL A 125 23.54 6.56 -6.17
CA VAL A 125 22.57 5.47 -6.08
C VAL A 125 21.78 5.32 -7.37
N LEU A 126 21.25 6.42 -7.90
CA LEU A 126 20.43 6.40 -9.11
C LEU A 126 21.25 5.91 -10.32
N ASP A 127 22.50 6.36 -10.45
CA ASP A 127 23.41 5.90 -11.51
C ASP A 127 23.75 4.40 -11.36
N HIS A 128 24.06 3.94 -10.14
CA HIS A 128 24.39 2.53 -9.89
C HIS A 128 23.21 1.61 -10.18
N ILE A 129 22.00 1.97 -9.75
CA ILE A 129 20.77 1.22 -10.06
C ILE A 129 20.55 1.18 -11.57
N LYS A 130 20.70 2.31 -12.28
CA LYS A 130 20.57 2.34 -13.73
C LYS A 130 21.57 1.39 -14.40
N LYS A 131 22.84 1.44 -14.00
CA LYS A 131 23.90 0.58 -14.55
C LYS A 131 23.68 -0.91 -14.25
N SER A 132 23.07 -1.26 -13.12
CA SER A 132 22.72 -2.67 -12.80
C SER A 132 21.75 -3.31 -13.81
N THR A 133 21.00 -2.48 -14.55
CA THR A 133 20.08 -2.95 -15.61
C THR A 133 20.72 -2.97 -17.00
N GLN A 134 21.97 -2.54 -17.12
CA GLN A 134 22.66 -2.35 -18.40
C GLN A 134 23.92 -3.21 -18.49
N LYS A 135 24.30 -3.59 -19.71
CA LYS A 135 25.62 -4.19 -19.95
C LYS A 135 26.65 -3.07 -20.02
N VAL A 136 27.48 -2.96 -18.99
CA VAL A 136 28.55 -1.96 -18.89
C VAL A 136 29.90 -2.67 -18.93
N THR A 137 30.89 -2.07 -19.57
CA THR A 137 32.27 -2.56 -19.58
C THR A 137 33.22 -1.51 -19.05
N ASP A 138 34.37 -1.93 -18.56
CA ASP A 138 35.47 -1.03 -18.23
C ASP A 138 36.18 -0.49 -19.49
N LYS A 139 37.20 0.33 -19.28
CA LYS A 139 38.03 0.91 -20.35
C LYS A 139 38.75 -0.13 -21.23
N ASN A 140 38.90 -1.36 -20.75
CA ASN A 140 39.55 -2.46 -21.45
C ASN A 140 38.53 -3.43 -22.09
N GLY A 141 37.22 -3.12 -22.00
CA GLY A 141 36.16 -3.97 -22.52
C GLY A 141 35.76 -5.13 -21.61
N LEU A 142 36.24 -5.18 -20.36
CA LEU A 142 35.83 -6.21 -19.39
C LEU A 142 34.45 -5.88 -18.82
N PRO A 143 33.52 -6.85 -18.73
CA PRO A 143 32.21 -6.64 -18.13
C PRO A 143 32.28 -6.14 -16.68
N LEU A 144 31.48 -5.11 -16.38
CA LEU A 144 31.23 -4.62 -15.03
C LEU A 144 29.81 -5.03 -14.63
N ASN A 145 29.72 -5.94 -13.66
CA ASN A 145 28.46 -6.36 -13.06
C ASN A 145 28.12 -5.44 -11.89
N TYR A 146 27.21 -4.50 -12.13
CA TYR A 146 26.68 -3.62 -11.11
C TYR A 146 25.56 -4.35 -10.36
N GLU A 147 25.72 -4.51 -9.05
CA GLU A 147 24.73 -5.17 -8.19
C GLU A 147 24.39 -4.27 -7.00
N TYR A 148 23.19 -4.42 -6.46
CA TYR A 148 22.84 -3.82 -5.19
C TYR A 148 21.94 -4.76 -4.38
N ARG A 149 22.03 -4.67 -3.06
CA ARG A 149 21.17 -5.38 -2.11
C ARG A 149 20.51 -4.39 -1.18
N VAL A 150 19.23 -4.60 -0.88
CA VAL A 150 18.47 -3.76 0.05
C VAL A 150 18.20 -4.57 1.30
N GLU A 151 18.68 -4.06 2.43
CA GLU A 151 18.47 -4.65 3.75
C GLU A 151 17.51 -3.80 4.56
N LEU A 152 16.52 -4.45 5.16
CA LEU A 152 15.64 -3.82 6.14
C LEU A 152 16.34 -3.76 7.49
N ILE A 153 16.54 -2.55 8.02
CA ILE A 153 17.23 -2.35 9.30
C ILE A 153 16.23 -2.25 10.45
N GLU A 154 15.24 -1.37 10.32
CA GLU A 154 14.26 -1.09 11.36
C GLU A 154 12.93 -0.70 10.71
N THR A 155 11.81 -1.06 11.34
CA THR A 155 10.48 -0.60 10.93
C THR A 155 9.72 -0.05 12.12
N LYS A 156 9.18 1.16 11.98
CA LYS A 156 8.34 1.81 12.98
C LYS A 156 6.89 1.83 12.47
N PRO A 157 5.94 1.18 13.17
CA PRO A 157 4.53 1.26 12.82
C PRO A 157 4.00 2.67 13.10
N LEU A 158 3.23 3.21 12.17
CA LEU A 158 2.59 4.52 12.29
C LEU A 158 1.09 4.43 12.53
N GLY A 159 0.50 3.26 12.27
CA GLY A 159 -0.85 2.94 12.66
C GLY A 159 -1.51 1.93 11.74
N LYS A 160 -2.73 1.58 12.12
CA LYS A 160 -3.55 0.57 11.46
C LYS A 160 -5.01 1.03 11.44
N THR A 161 -5.70 0.83 10.33
CA THR A 161 -7.14 1.11 10.24
C THR A 161 -7.95 0.00 10.92
N LYS A 162 -9.19 0.31 11.31
CA LYS A 162 -10.15 -0.72 11.68
C LYS A 162 -10.46 -1.59 10.46
N VAL A 163 -10.84 -2.84 10.70
CA VAL A 163 -11.29 -3.75 9.65
C VAL A 163 -12.65 -3.26 9.15
N VAL A 164 -12.72 -2.96 7.85
CA VAL A 164 -13.96 -2.59 7.15
C VAL A 164 -14.44 -3.82 6.39
N SER A 165 -15.72 -4.18 6.55
CA SER A 165 -16.31 -5.34 5.88
C SER A 165 -17.61 -4.95 5.20
N SER A 166 -17.72 -5.29 3.91
CA SER A 166 -18.92 -5.02 3.12
C SER A 166 -20.02 -6.07 3.27
N ASN A 167 -19.78 -7.13 4.05
CA ASN A 167 -20.79 -8.16 4.34
C ASN A 167 -20.90 -8.47 5.84
N PRO A 168 -21.36 -7.50 6.66
CA PRO A 168 -21.35 -7.65 8.11
C PRO A 168 -22.50 -8.52 8.68
N THR A 169 -23.51 -8.88 7.90
CA THR A 169 -24.78 -9.37 8.48
C THR A 169 -25.12 -10.85 8.25
N GLU A 170 -24.63 -11.54 7.20
CA GLU A 170 -25.10 -12.91 6.89
C GLU A 170 -24.03 -13.93 6.45
N GLY A 171 -22.74 -13.68 6.70
CA GLY A 171 -21.69 -14.61 6.29
C GLY A 171 -20.42 -14.50 7.12
N LYS A 172 -20.52 -14.81 8.42
CA LYS A 172 -19.32 -15.09 9.22
C LYS A 172 -18.85 -16.49 8.86
N ASP A 173 -17.64 -16.63 8.33
CA ASP A 173 -16.95 -17.92 8.40
C ASP A 173 -16.52 -18.17 9.86
N LYS A 174 -16.00 -19.37 10.13
CA LYS A 174 -15.49 -19.76 11.47
C LYS A 174 -14.44 -18.80 12.06
N ASN A 175 -13.87 -17.90 11.25
CA ASN A 175 -12.78 -16.98 11.57
C ASN A 175 -13.16 -15.48 11.39
N GLY A 176 -14.38 -15.11 10.98
CA GLY A 176 -14.89 -13.73 10.91
C GLY A 176 -15.59 -13.35 9.60
N TYR A 177 -15.66 -12.05 9.28
CA TYR A 177 -16.42 -11.53 8.13
C TYR A 177 -15.73 -11.77 6.78
N MET A 178 -16.46 -12.30 5.80
CA MET A 178 -16.05 -12.34 4.39
C MET A 178 -15.95 -10.92 3.80
N ASN A 179 -15.13 -10.76 2.75
CA ASN A 179 -14.97 -9.49 2.03
C ASN A 179 -14.59 -8.30 2.92
N SER A 180 -13.55 -8.50 3.74
CA SER A 180 -13.02 -7.52 4.68
C SER A 180 -11.66 -6.98 4.22
N MET A 181 -11.38 -5.73 4.57
CA MET A 181 -10.10 -5.06 4.32
C MET A 181 -9.64 -4.24 5.53
N TYR A 182 -8.32 -4.08 5.67
CA TYR A 182 -7.72 -3.07 6.52
C TYR A 182 -6.37 -2.64 5.94
N ALA A 183 -5.78 -1.59 6.51
CA ALA A 183 -4.52 -1.05 6.03
C ALA A 183 -3.58 -0.72 7.20
N GLU A 184 -2.28 -0.82 6.96
CA GLU A 184 -1.22 -0.50 7.92
C GLU A 184 -0.23 0.47 7.27
N LEU A 185 0.16 1.50 8.02
CA LEU A 185 1.25 2.38 7.64
C LEU A 185 2.44 2.12 8.53
N SER A 186 3.61 2.06 7.92
CA SER A 186 4.87 2.03 8.63
C SER A 186 5.94 2.80 7.86
N VAL A 187 6.99 3.17 8.56
CA VAL A 187 8.20 3.70 7.96
C VAL A 187 9.36 2.79 8.33
N SER A 188 10.23 2.52 7.37
CA SER A 188 11.39 1.66 7.53
C SER A 188 12.68 2.41 7.24
N LYS A 189 13.70 2.14 8.07
CA LYS A 189 15.09 2.42 7.71
C LYS A 189 15.63 1.25 6.90
N ILE A 190 16.12 1.53 5.70
CA ILE A 190 16.70 0.54 4.79
C ILE A 190 18.14 0.89 4.46
N LYS A 191 18.95 -0.11 4.18
CA LYS A 191 20.34 0.04 3.76
C LYS A 191 20.54 -0.54 2.36
N TYR A 192 21.02 0.26 1.44
CA TYR A 192 21.51 -0.20 0.15
C TYR A 192 22.99 -0.55 0.26
N LYS A 193 23.33 -1.79 -0.09
CA LYS A 193 24.72 -2.25 -0.26
C LYS A 193 25.00 -2.34 -1.75
N PHE A 194 25.95 -1.55 -2.24
CA PHE A 194 26.32 -1.49 -3.66
C PHE A 194 27.57 -2.32 -3.91
N LEU A 195 27.54 -3.14 -4.96
CA LEU A 195 28.63 -4.02 -5.34
C LEU A 195 28.97 -3.85 -6.83
N ILE A 196 30.24 -4.06 -7.16
CA ILE A 196 30.70 -4.23 -8.54
C ILE A 196 31.50 -5.53 -8.60
N ASN A 197 31.13 -6.44 -9.51
CA ASN A 197 31.76 -7.75 -9.67
C ASN A 197 31.85 -8.53 -8.34
N GLY A 198 30.77 -8.51 -7.54
CA GLY A 198 30.70 -9.15 -6.24
C GLY A 198 31.46 -8.45 -5.09
N LYS A 199 32.23 -7.38 -5.36
CA LYS A 199 32.91 -6.60 -4.31
C LYS A 199 32.03 -5.43 -3.86
N GLN A 200 31.73 -5.36 -2.57
CA GLN A 200 31.02 -4.23 -1.98
C GLN A 200 31.88 -2.95 -2.06
N ILE A 201 31.27 -1.86 -2.53
CA ILE A 201 31.93 -0.58 -2.77
C ILE A 201 31.38 0.56 -1.89
N LYS A 202 30.10 0.50 -1.49
CA LYS A 202 29.45 1.57 -0.72
C LYS A 202 28.16 1.07 -0.07
N ASP A 203 27.87 1.61 1.11
CA ASP A 203 26.59 1.42 1.79
C ASP A 203 25.93 2.77 2.02
N LEU A 204 24.62 2.86 1.79
CA LEU A 204 23.84 4.08 2.03
C LEU A 204 22.50 3.74 2.66
N ASP A 205 22.18 4.45 3.74
CA ASP A 205 20.90 4.33 4.43
C ASP A 205 19.86 5.30 3.84
N PHE A 206 18.62 4.84 3.76
CA PHE A 206 17.46 5.59 3.29
C PHE A 206 16.22 5.28 4.12
N ILE A 207 15.22 6.16 4.00
CA ILE A 207 13.89 5.94 4.56
C ILE A 207 12.94 5.42 3.49
N ARG A 208 12.10 4.45 3.85
CA ARG A 208 11.05 3.90 3.01
C ARG A 208 9.72 3.98 3.73
N HIS A 209 8.73 4.58 3.09
CA HIS A 209 7.33 4.51 3.50
C HIS A 209 6.76 3.19 3.00
N ASN A 210 6.11 2.43 3.88
CA ASN A 210 5.41 1.21 3.51
C ASN A 210 3.90 1.41 3.70
N TYR A 211 3.17 1.15 2.63
CA TYR A 211 1.72 1.25 2.50
C TYR A 211 1.18 -0.17 2.33
N ASP A 212 0.84 -0.81 3.45
CA ASP A 212 0.42 -2.21 3.47
C ASP A 212 -1.11 -2.32 3.47
N ILE A 213 -1.65 -3.09 2.54
CA ILE A 213 -3.08 -3.33 2.37
C ILE A 213 -3.34 -4.80 2.64
N TYR A 214 -4.38 -5.09 3.42
CA TYR A 214 -4.78 -6.45 3.75
C TYR A 214 -6.21 -6.66 3.31
N GLU A 215 -6.43 -7.63 2.43
CA GLU A 215 -7.74 -8.00 1.90
C GLU A 215 -8.04 -9.46 2.17
N THR A 216 -9.31 -9.81 2.38
CA THR A 216 -9.69 -11.19 2.68
C THR A 216 -9.27 -12.11 1.55
N ASN A 217 -8.59 -13.20 1.90
CA ASN A 217 -8.11 -14.15 0.92
C ASN A 217 -9.31 -14.87 0.26
N ARG A 218 -9.48 -14.68 -1.04
CA ARG A 218 -10.56 -15.31 -1.83
C ARG A 218 -10.42 -16.83 -2.00
N TYR A 219 -9.28 -17.40 -1.65
CA TYR A 219 -8.94 -18.82 -1.84
C TYR A 219 -8.78 -19.59 -0.52
N LEU A 220 -9.45 -19.14 0.56
CA LEU A 220 -9.35 -19.69 1.92
C LEU A 220 -9.42 -21.23 1.99
N ASP A 221 -10.14 -21.89 1.08
CA ASP A 221 -10.35 -23.34 1.10
C ASP A 221 -9.28 -24.17 0.38
N TYR A 222 -8.42 -23.59 -0.47
CA TYR A 222 -7.59 -24.40 -1.38
C TYR A 222 -6.19 -24.76 -0.84
N TYR A 223 -5.61 -23.97 0.09
CA TYR A 223 -4.20 -24.13 0.49
C TYR A 223 -3.86 -23.78 1.95
N ASN A 224 -4.84 -23.72 2.87
CA ASN A 224 -4.58 -23.38 4.28
C ASN A 224 -3.82 -22.04 4.46
N GLY A 225 -4.19 -21.03 3.67
CA GLY A 225 -3.51 -19.71 3.62
C GLY A 225 -3.97 -18.75 4.72
N SER A 226 -3.19 -17.67 4.93
CA SER A 226 -3.55 -16.59 5.86
C SER A 226 -4.90 -15.98 5.50
N LYS A 227 -5.65 -15.57 6.53
CA LYS A 227 -7.00 -14.98 6.37
C LYS A 227 -7.01 -13.79 5.43
N PHE A 228 -5.96 -12.97 5.51
CA PHE A 228 -5.75 -11.83 4.64
C PHE A 228 -4.59 -12.09 3.69
N TYR A 229 -4.78 -11.72 2.43
CA TYR A 229 -3.71 -11.48 1.47
C TYR A 229 -3.15 -10.08 1.72
N LYS A 230 -1.83 -9.95 1.69
CA LYS A 230 -1.12 -8.68 1.87
C LYS A 230 -0.65 -8.19 0.51
N ASP A 231 -1.01 -6.96 0.17
CA ASP A 231 -0.38 -6.17 -0.88
C ASP A 231 0.43 -5.03 -0.25
N ASN A 232 1.52 -4.60 -0.88
CA ASN A 232 2.38 -3.56 -0.33
C ASN A 232 2.91 -2.62 -1.41
N TYR A 233 2.82 -1.33 -1.11
CA TYR A 233 3.44 -0.27 -1.90
C TYR A 233 4.54 0.41 -1.09
N ASN A 234 5.67 0.67 -1.74
CA ASN A 234 6.83 1.28 -1.12
C ASN A 234 7.18 2.59 -1.81
N TYR A 235 7.58 3.59 -1.03
CA TYR A 235 8.08 4.87 -1.53
C TYR A 235 9.31 5.30 -0.73
N THR A 236 10.41 5.57 -1.40
CA THR A 236 11.65 6.07 -0.81
C THR A 236 11.83 7.54 -1.17
N PRO A 237 11.58 8.49 -0.24
CA PRO A 237 11.47 9.93 -0.55
C PRO A 237 12.65 10.57 -1.28
N GLU A 238 13.86 10.06 -1.07
CA GLU A 238 15.08 10.60 -1.66
C GLU A 238 15.42 9.99 -3.03
N LEU A 239 14.81 8.85 -3.38
CA LEU A 239 15.11 8.10 -4.62
C LEU A 239 13.94 8.10 -5.61
N ASP A 240 12.72 8.07 -5.10
CA ASP A 240 11.52 7.91 -5.89
C ASP A 240 10.92 9.26 -6.30
N THR A 241 10.27 9.27 -7.46
CA THR A 241 9.59 10.48 -7.95
C THR A 241 8.26 10.70 -7.23
N LYS A 242 7.74 11.92 -7.28
CA LYS A 242 6.39 12.24 -6.79
C LYS A 242 5.30 11.34 -7.39
N SER A 243 5.46 10.91 -8.65
CA SER A 243 4.50 10.01 -9.29
C SER A 243 4.41 8.66 -8.59
N VAL A 244 5.51 8.16 -8.03
CA VAL A 244 5.53 6.90 -7.26
C VAL A 244 4.77 7.08 -5.94
N LEU A 245 4.98 8.21 -5.25
CA LEU A 245 4.22 8.56 -4.05
C LEU A 245 2.72 8.66 -4.35
N ASP A 246 2.33 9.41 -5.38
CA ASP A 246 0.93 9.60 -5.76
C ASP A 246 0.27 8.26 -6.09
N GLN A 247 1.00 7.35 -6.76
CA GLN A 247 0.53 5.98 -7.01
C GLN A 247 0.38 5.17 -5.72
N GLY A 248 1.35 5.23 -4.81
CA GLY A 248 1.30 4.53 -3.53
C GLY A 248 0.11 4.98 -2.68
N VAL A 249 -0.08 6.28 -2.51
CA VAL A 249 -1.24 6.87 -1.78
C VAL A 249 -2.55 6.48 -2.45
N ARG A 250 -2.62 6.55 -3.79
CA ARG A 250 -3.81 6.14 -4.53
C ARG A 250 -4.16 4.68 -4.33
N MET A 251 -3.18 3.77 -4.39
CA MET A 251 -3.42 2.34 -4.19
C MET A 251 -3.80 2.05 -2.74
N PHE A 252 -3.14 2.68 -1.77
CA PHE A 252 -3.44 2.54 -0.34
C PHE A 252 -4.85 2.97 0.05
N THR A 253 -5.36 4.01 -0.59
CA THR A 253 -6.70 4.56 -0.29
C THR A 253 -7.81 3.93 -1.14
N LYS A 254 -7.46 3.19 -2.20
CA LYS A 254 -8.44 2.58 -3.10
C LYS A 254 -9.03 1.32 -2.47
N PRO A 255 -10.36 1.21 -2.36
CA PRO A 255 -10.98 -0.03 -1.88
C PRO A 255 -10.96 -1.10 -2.99
N HIS A 256 -10.72 -2.34 -2.58
CA HIS A 256 -10.61 -3.52 -3.45
C HIS A 256 -11.55 -4.65 -3.00
N PHE A 257 -12.73 -4.30 -2.49
CA PHE A 257 -13.73 -5.30 -2.10
C PHE A 257 -14.11 -6.21 -3.28
N TYR A 258 -14.18 -7.51 -3.01
CA TYR A 258 -14.62 -8.50 -3.97
C TYR A 258 -16.09 -8.27 -4.34
N ARG A 259 -16.37 -8.21 -5.64
CA ARG A 259 -17.72 -8.11 -6.19
C ARG A 259 -18.07 -9.43 -6.86
N ASN A 260 -19.04 -10.17 -6.32
CA ASN A 260 -19.56 -11.38 -6.96
C ASN A 260 -20.13 -11.04 -8.36
N PHE A 261 -20.07 -12.00 -9.29
CA PHE A 261 -20.57 -11.87 -10.67
C PHE A 261 -22.05 -11.42 -10.78
N THR A 262 -22.82 -11.55 -9.69
CA THR A 262 -24.24 -11.21 -9.63
C THR A 262 -24.53 -9.77 -9.18
N GLY A 263 -23.51 -8.91 -9.00
CA GLY A 263 -23.72 -7.47 -8.77
C GLY A 263 -24.60 -7.12 -7.58
N ARG A 264 -24.26 -7.61 -6.38
CA ARG A 264 -24.96 -7.21 -5.14
C ARG A 264 -24.88 -5.68 -4.93
N ASN A 265 -25.90 -5.16 -4.25
CA ASN A 265 -26.28 -3.76 -4.05
C ASN A 265 -25.14 -2.73 -4.09
N LYS A 266 -25.08 -1.96 -5.20
CA LYS A 266 -24.16 -0.83 -5.39
C LYS A 266 -24.18 0.19 -4.22
N GLU A 267 -25.32 0.37 -3.55
CA GLU A 267 -25.47 1.33 -2.45
C GLU A 267 -24.84 0.86 -1.14
N SER A 268 -24.94 -0.43 -0.77
CA SER A 268 -24.32 -0.95 0.45
C SER A 268 -22.80 -0.95 0.34
N ASP A 269 -22.28 -1.33 -0.83
CA ASP A 269 -20.84 -1.39 -1.09
C ASP A 269 -20.21 0.00 -1.06
N SER A 270 -20.90 1.01 -1.58
CA SER A 270 -20.43 2.40 -1.58
C SER A 270 -20.18 2.95 -0.16
N LYS A 271 -20.98 2.53 0.83
CA LYS A 271 -20.78 2.94 2.23
C LYS A 271 -19.44 2.45 2.79
N TYR A 272 -19.14 1.16 2.60
CA TYR A 272 -17.92 0.55 3.13
C TYR A 272 -16.68 0.97 2.33
N GLU A 273 -16.83 1.20 1.02
CA GLU A 273 -15.79 1.81 0.20
C GLU A 273 -15.42 3.20 0.75
N ASN A 274 -16.41 4.05 1.03
CA ASN A 274 -16.19 5.36 1.63
C ASN A 274 -15.59 5.26 3.05
N GLU A 275 -16.04 4.30 3.87
CA GLU A 275 -15.47 4.07 5.20
C GLU A 275 -13.97 3.71 5.12
N TYR A 276 -13.59 2.84 4.18
CA TYR A 276 -12.19 2.48 3.96
C TYR A 276 -11.36 3.68 3.47
N ILE A 277 -11.87 4.43 2.49
CA ILE A 277 -11.21 5.63 1.97
C ILE A 277 -10.98 6.67 3.07
N ASN A 278 -12.00 6.92 3.90
CA ASN A 278 -11.90 7.87 5.01
C ASN A 278 -10.90 7.37 6.05
N ALA A 279 -10.98 6.10 6.47
CA ALA A 279 -10.08 5.54 7.46
C ALA A 279 -8.60 5.56 7.03
N THR A 280 -8.32 5.26 5.75
CA THR A 280 -6.96 5.29 5.19
C THR A 280 -6.46 6.73 5.00
N SER A 281 -7.32 7.64 4.54
CA SER A 281 -6.98 9.07 4.43
C SER A 281 -6.67 9.71 5.79
N ASP A 282 -7.48 9.39 6.80
CA ASP A 282 -7.27 9.87 8.17
C ASP A 282 -5.98 9.28 8.76
N LEU A 283 -5.70 8.00 8.49
CA LEU A 283 -4.45 7.36 8.93
C LEU A 283 -3.21 8.04 8.31
N ILE A 284 -3.24 8.39 7.02
CA ILE A 284 -2.15 9.14 6.37
C ILE A 284 -1.96 10.50 7.05
N LYS A 285 -3.05 11.24 7.30
CA LYS A 285 -3.00 12.56 7.96
C LYS A 285 -2.47 12.46 9.39
N SER A 286 -3.01 11.54 10.19
CA SER A 286 -2.67 11.41 11.60
C SER A 286 -1.27 10.83 11.84
N SER A 287 -0.77 10.01 10.91
CA SER A 287 0.57 9.41 11.02
C SER A 287 1.70 10.37 10.70
N ASN A 288 1.40 11.47 10.01
CA ASN A 288 2.39 12.41 9.51
C ASN A 288 3.46 11.77 8.60
N ILE A 289 3.16 10.63 7.97
CA ILE A 289 4.14 9.81 7.23
C ILE A 289 4.85 10.61 6.13
N LEU A 290 4.13 11.50 5.45
CA LEU A 290 4.64 12.29 4.33
C LEU A 290 5.76 13.26 4.72
N ASN A 291 5.85 13.60 6.01
CA ASN A 291 6.88 14.47 6.56
C ASN A 291 8.11 13.69 7.05
N ILE A 292 8.10 12.36 7.00
CA ILE A 292 9.23 11.53 7.42
C ILE A 292 10.11 11.23 6.21
N LYS A 293 11.00 12.15 5.84
CA LYS A 293 11.76 12.04 4.58
C LYS A 293 13.21 11.62 4.79
N THR A 294 13.80 12.00 5.93
CA THR A 294 15.21 11.75 6.22
C THR A 294 15.40 10.81 7.41
N ILE A 295 16.65 10.38 7.62
CA ILE A 295 17.04 9.57 8.79
C ILE A 295 16.73 10.31 10.10
N GLU A 296 16.94 11.63 10.13
CA GLU A 296 16.65 12.47 11.30
C GLU A 296 15.14 12.49 11.61
N ASP A 297 14.30 12.57 10.58
CA ASP A 297 12.84 12.50 10.77
C ASP A 297 12.42 11.14 11.33
N PHE A 298 13.00 10.07 10.79
CA PHE A 298 12.73 8.70 11.26
C PHE A 298 13.10 8.49 12.73
N GLN A 299 14.20 9.10 13.20
CA GLN A 299 14.59 9.03 14.61
C GLN A 299 13.56 9.70 15.52
N LYS A 300 12.94 10.80 15.08
CA LYS A 300 11.92 11.55 15.84
C LYS A 300 10.57 10.83 15.94
N VAL A 301 10.34 9.80 15.13
CA VAL A 301 9.11 9.00 15.19
C VAL A 301 9.00 8.29 16.55
N LYS A 302 8.00 8.69 17.33
CA LYS A 302 7.62 8.05 18.59
C LYS A 302 6.84 6.77 18.29
N VAL A 303 7.31 5.62 18.75
CA VAL A 303 6.61 4.35 18.60
C VAL A 303 5.36 4.36 19.48
N ILE A 304 4.17 4.35 18.88
CA ILE A 304 2.91 4.18 19.61
C ILE A 304 2.73 2.69 19.86
N ILE A 305 3.13 2.21 21.04
CA ILE A 305 2.73 0.88 21.52
C ILE A 305 1.28 0.99 22.02
N ARG A 306 0.31 0.46 21.26
CA ARG A 306 -1.07 0.31 21.76
C ARG A 306 -1.18 -0.99 22.55
N GLU A 307 -1.20 -0.89 23.87
CA GLU A 307 -1.73 -1.95 24.75
C GLU A 307 -3.26 -2.00 24.60
N GLU A 308 -3.78 -3.02 23.92
CA GLU A 308 -5.22 -3.32 23.99
C GLU A 308 -5.52 -4.03 25.31
N LYS A 309 -6.05 -3.29 26.29
CA LYS A 309 -6.74 -3.87 27.45
C LYS A 309 -7.97 -4.64 26.98
N LYS A 310 -8.01 -5.94 27.25
CA LYS A 310 -9.24 -6.74 27.18
C LYS A 310 -9.86 -6.80 28.56
N GLU A 311 -11.07 -6.24 28.68
CA GLU A 311 -11.98 -6.49 29.79
C GLU A 311 -12.38 -7.96 29.82
N VAL A 312 -12.33 -8.53 31.02
CA VAL A 312 -12.70 -9.90 31.36
C VAL A 312 -14.16 -9.88 31.76
N ASP A 313 -15.01 -10.58 31.02
CA ASP A 313 -16.31 -11.02 31.53
C ASP A 313 -16.31 -12.55 31.66
N ASN A 314 -16.31 -12.99 32.91
CA ASN A 314 -16.35 -14.38 33.33
C ASN A 314 -17.81 -14.85 33.37
N LYS A 315 -18.18 -15.83 32.52
CA LYS A 315 -19.04 -16.97 32.87
C LYS A 315 -19.28 -17.89 31.66
N ASN A 316 -18.49 -18.97 31.57
CA ASN A 316 -18.95 -20.37 31.59
C ASN A 316 -17.87 -21.31 31.02
N LYS A 317 -17.18 -21.98 31.96
CA LYS A 317 -16.58 -23.34 31.86
C LYS A 317 -17.51 -24.29 31.08
N THR A 318 -17.12 -25.19 30.19
CA THR A 318 -15.83 -25.81 29.82
C THR A 318 -16.03 -26.47 28.45
N ASN A 319 -15.11 -26.29 27.51
CA ASN A 319 -14.61 -27.38 26.67
C ASN A 319 -13.20 -27.01 26.22
N VAL A 320 -12.24 -27.76 26.76
CA VAL A 320 -10.80 -27.54 26.68
C VAL A 320 -10.32 -28.06 25.33
N ILE A 321 -9.87 -27.15 24.45
CA ILE A 321 -8.77 -27.41 23.52
C ILE A 321 -7.85 -26.19 23.57
N ASN A 322 -6.62 -26.45 24.01
CA ASN A 322 -5.62 -25.48 24.37
C ASN A 322 -5.21 -24.59 23.19
N LYS A 323 -5.24 -23.28 23.44
CA LYS A 323 -4.48 -22.26 22.73
C LYS A 323 -3.04 -22.37 23.21
N GLN A 324 -2.12 -22.78 22.35
CA GLN A 324 -0.69 -22.64 22.64
C GLN A 324 -0.23 -21.29 22.08
N THR A 325 0.10 -20.41 23.01
CA THR A 325 0.83 -19.16 22.81
C THR A 325 2.18 -19.54 22.21
N ASP A 326 2.44 -19.24 20.94
CA ASP A 326 3.75 -19.51 20.38
C ASP A 326 4.69 -18.34 20.68
N ASN A 327 5.34 -18.47 21.82
CA ASN A 327 6.48 -17.65 22.23
C ASN A 327 7.72 -18.20 21.53
N SER A 328 7.68 -18.32 20.20
CA SER A 328 8.67 -19.07 19.42
C SER A 328 10.03 -18.39 19.52
N LYS A 329 10.97 -18.99 20.26
CA LYS A 329 12.35 -18.48 20.35
C LYS A 329 12.99 -18.61 18.97
N LYS A 330 13.58 -17.53 18.44
CA LYS A 330 14.24 -17.55 17.13
C LYS A 330 15.75 -17.65 17.31
N LEU A 331 16.42 -18.41 16.45
CA LEU A 331 17.87 -18.54 16.41
C LEU A 331 18.40 -17.96 15.11
N LEU A 332 19.48 -17.18 15.19
CA LEU A 332 20.20 -16.65 14.03
C LEU A 332 21.36 -17.58 13.69
N ILE A 333 21.37 -18.13 12.48
CA ILE A 333 22.45 -19.00 11.99
C ILE A 333 23.71 -18.19 11.69
N THR A 334 24.85 -18.61 12.26
CA THR A 334 26.15 -17.91 12.15
C THR A 334 27.16 -18.63 11.26
N VAL A 335 26.77 -19.76 10.65
CA VAL A 335 27.61 -20.55 9.75
C VAL A 335 27.00 -20.58 8.35
N ASP A 336 27.82 -20.39 7.34
CA ASP A 336 27.37 -20.45 5.94
C ASP A 336 27.21 -21.90 5.47
N ASN A 337 26.22 -22.13 4.60
CA ASN A 337 25.86 -23.45 4.07
C ASN A 337 25.65 -24.53 5.16
N LEU A 338 25.00 -24.16 6.26
CA LEU A 338 24.70 -25.02 7.40
C LEU A 338 23.76 -26.17 6.99
N ARG A 339 24.15 -27.41 7.29
CA ARG A 339 23.33 -28.59 7.00
C ARG A 339 22.34 -28.85 8.11
N VAL A 340 21.04 -28.87 7.77
CA VAL A 340 19.96 -29.30 8.66
C VAL A 340 19.80 -30.81 8.51
N ARG A 341 19.69 -31.52 9.64
CA ARG A 341 19.71 -32.99 9.65
C ARG A 341 18.44 -33.61 10.21
N THR A 342 18.16 -34.85 9.82
CA THR A 342 16.99 -35.60 10.28
C THR A 342 17.07 -36.01 11.76
N SER A 343 18.28 -36.20 12.30
CA SER A 343 18.55 -36.55 13.70
C SER A 343 19.78 -35.80 14.25
N PRO A 344 19.96 -35.71 15.59
CA PRO A 344 21.06 -34.96 16.22
C PRO A 344 22.41 -35.69 16.17
N ASP A 345 22.91 -35.89 14.95
CA ASP A 345 24.14 -36.62 14.65
C ASP A 345 24.85 -36.03 13.42
N LEU A 346 26.19 -36.09 13.37
CA LEU A 346 26.99 -35.62 12.24
C LEU A 346 26.86 -36.52 10.99
N ASP A 347 26.42 -37.77 11.14
CA ASP A 347 26.25 -38.71 10.03
C ASP A 347 24.79 -38.84 9.57
N ALA A 348 23.86 -38.16 10.25
CA ALA A 348 22.45 -38.15 9.90
C ALA A 348 22.17 -37.56 8.51
N GLU A 349 21.11 -38.05 7.86
CA GLU A 349 20.68 -37.59 6.53
C GLU A 349 20.44 -36.07 6.51
N LYS A 350 20.85 -35.44 5.42
CA LYS A 350 20.74 -33.99 5.21
C LYS A 350 19.38 -33.67 4.62
N LEU A 351 18.61 -32.82 5.28
CA LEU A 351 17.32 -32.33 4.81
C LEU A 351 17.47 -31.15 3.86
N GLU A 352 18.26 -30.16 4.27
CA GLU A 352 18.52 -28.96 3.48
C GLU A 352 19.77 -28.24 3.97
N ASN A 353 20.21 -27.25 3.19
CA ASN A 353 21.29 -26.35 3.58
C ASN A 353 20.75 -24.94 3.80
N LEU A 354 21.17 -24.29 4.88
CA LEU A 354 20.81 -22.94 5.25
C LEU A 354 21.98 -21.98 4.98
N PRO A 355 21.73 -20.82 4.35
CA PRO A 355 22.75 -19.78 4.23
C PRO A 355 23.02 -19.09 5.57
N LEU A 356 24.16 -18.41 5.65
CA LEU A 356 24.49 -17.52 6.78
C LEU A 356 23.37 -16.50 7.04
N ASN A 357 23.15 -16.14 8.31
CA ASN A 357 22.13 -15.20 8.79
C ASN A 357 20.68 -15.64 8.56
N THR A 358 20.44 -16.93 8.33
CA THR A 358 19.08 -17.47 8.30
C THR A 358 18.48 -17.43 9.70
N MET A 359 17.23 -16.96 9.81
CA MET A 359 16.46 -17.05 11.05
C MET A 359 15.66 -18.35 11.06
N VAL A 360 15.85 -19.17 12.10
CA VAL A 360 15.11 -20.42 12.31
C VAL A 360 14.32 -20.37 13.60
N GLU A 361 13.22 -21.10 13.65
CA GLU A 361 12.38 -21.22 14.84
C GLU A 361 12.89 -22.36 15.71
N TYR A 362 13.19 -22.09 16.99
CA TYR A 362 13.60 -23.12 17.94
C TYR A 362 12.36 -23.77 18.56
N LEU A 363 12.26 -25.09 18.42
CA LEU A 363 11.10 -25.87 18.85
C LEU A 363 11.21 -26.35 20.32
N ASP A 364 11.96 -25.63 21.15
CA ASP A 364 12.22 -25.93 22.57
C ASP A 364 12.72 -27.36 22.88
N LYS A 365 13.27 -28.06 21.87
CA LYS A 365 13.81 -29.42 21.99
C LYS A 365 15.31 -29.47 21.69
N ARG A 366 16.05 -30.13 22.58
CA ARG A 366 17.51 -30.32 22.49
C ARG A 366 17.86 -31.81 22.59
N SER A 367 18.99 -32.24 22.05
CA SER A 367 19.50 -33.61 22.22
C SER A 367 19.85 -33.90 23.69
N GLU A 368 19.89 -35.19 24.03
CA GLU A 368 20.30 -35.67 25.36
C GLU A 368 21.83 -35.74 25.50
N HIS A 369 22.52 -36.00 24.39
CA HIS A 369 23.97 -36.01 24.30
C HIS A 369 24.50 -34.76 23.61
N LYS A 370 25.77 -34.46 23.87
CA LYS A 370 26.54 -33.47 23.13
C LYS A 370 27.40 -34.14 22.06
N THR A 371 27.77 -33.37 21.04
CA THR A 371 28.71 -33.79 20.02
C THR A 371 29.88 -32.81 19.98
N GLU A 372 31.08 -33.33 19.83
CA GLU A 372 32.27 -32.49 19.67
C GLU A 372 32.50 -32.21 18.18
N VAL A 373 32.73 -30.94 17.85
CA VAL A 373 32.98 -30.48 16.48
C VAL A 373 34.14 -29.50 16.50
N THR A 374 35.12 -29.70 15.60
CA THR A 374 36.25 -28.78 15.44
C THR A 374 35.93 -27.71 14.39
N ILE A 375 35.87 -26.44 14.80
CA ILE A 375 35.70 -25.30 13.89
C ILE A 375 36.92 -24.38 14.01
N LYS A 376 37.62 -24.16 12.89
CA LYS A 376 38.81 -23.29 12.83
C LYS A 376 39.89 -23.63 13.88
N GLY A 377 40.05 -24.92 14.20
CA GLY A 377 41.02 -25.41 15.19
C GLY A 377 40.55 -25.32 16.64
N VAL A 378 39.30 -24.91 16.90
CA VAL A 378 38.69 -24.89 18.23
C VAL A 378 37.70 -26.04 18.34
N GLU A 379 37.87 -26.89 19.35
CA GLU A 379 36.93 -27.95 19.70
C GLU A 379 35.72 -27.37 20.45
N ILE A 380 34.53 -27.63 19.95
CA ILE A 380 33.27 -27.15 20.51
C ILE A 380 32.38 -28.36 20.82
N ASN A 381 32.11 -28.58 22.11
CA ASN A 381 31.29 -29.68 22.59
C ASN A 381 29.92 -29.18 23.07
N GLU A 382 28.92 -29.26 22.19
CA GLU A 382 27.59 -28.70 22.38
C GLU A 382 26.47 -29.66 22.02
N TYR A 383 25.26 -29.29 22.44
CA TYR A 383 24.07 -30.06 22.10
C TYR A 383 23.53 -29.73 20.71
N TRP A 384 22.62 -30.56 20.22
CA TRP A 384 21.82 -30.30 19.03
C TRP A 384 20.47 -29.70 19.40
N TYR A 385 19.97 -28.83 18.54
CA TYR A 385 18.73 -28.10 18.75
C TYR A 385 17.78 -28.36 17.60
N GLN A 386 16.55 -28.73 17.93
CA GLN A 386 15.51 -28.96 16.92
C GLN A 386 14.93 -27.62 16.50
N ILE A 387 14.94 -27.39 15.19
CA ILE A 387 14.51 -26.14 14.59
C ILE A 387 13.51 -26.39 13.48
N LYS A 388 12.73 -25.35 13.16
CA LYS A 388 11.92 -25.27 11.95
C LYS A 388 12.49 -24.19 11.04
N THR A 389 12.70 -24.56 9.78
CA THR A 389 13.37 -23.74 8.78
C THR A 389 12.38 -22.84 8.03
N PRO A 390 12.84 -21.80 7.31
CA PRO A 390 11.95 -20.96 6.49
C PRO A 390 11.18 -21.73 5.42
N SER A 391 11.77 -22.83 4.92
CA SER A 391 11.14 -23.76 3.98
C SER A 391 10.03 -24.61 4.63
N GLY A 392 9.88 -24.55 5.96
CA GLY A 392 8.91 -25.32 6.73
C GLY A 392 9.42 -26.69 7.22
N ASN A 393 10.67 -27.05 6.93
CA ASN A 393 11.26 -28.33 7.32
C ASN A 393 11.62 -28.33 8.82
N ILE A 394 11.44 -29.47 9.49
CA ILE A 394 11.83 -29.65 10.89
C ILE A 394 13.06 -30.55 10.93
N GLY A 395 14.13 -30.08 11.55
CA GLY A 395 15.38 -30.83 11.64
C GLY A 395 16.28 -30.35 12.78
N TRP A 396 17.49 -30.89 12.83
CA TRP A 396 18.45 -30.68 13.89
C TRP A 396 19.67 -29.91 13.39
N ILE A 397 20.13 -28.96 14.20
CA ILE A 397 21.37 -28.21 13.99
C ILE A 397 22.24 -28.26 15.25
N HIS A 398 23.56 -28.22 15.07
CA HIS A 398 24.51 -28.24 16.19
C HIS A 398 24.60 -26.87 16.87
N GLY A 399 24.80 -26.85 18.19
CA GLY A 399 24.85 -25.63 19.01
C GLY A 399 25.95 -24.64 18.65
N CYS A 400 26.97 -25.06 17.89
CA CYS A 400 28.02 -24.16 17.40
C CYS A 400 27.60 -23.30 16.20
N CYS A 401 26.43 -23.54 15.62
CA CYS A 401 26.02 -22.94 14.35
C CYS A 401 25.09 -21.72 14.50
N PHE A 402 24.82 -21.28 15.73
CA PHE A 402 23.96 -20.14 16.01
C PHE A 402 24.38 -19.45 17.31
N GLU A 403 24.00 -18.18 17.47
CA GLU A 403 24.12 -17.47 18.73
C GLU A 403 22.75 -17.42 19.44
N LYS A 404 22.75 -17.61 20.75
CA LYS A 404 21.55 -17.43 21.58
C LYS A 404 21.35 -15.93 21.77
N GLN A 405 20.24 -15.39 21.27
CA GLN A 405 19.83 -14.01 21.53
C GLN A 405 19.31 -13.83 22.95
#